data_AF-A0A0N8PRA5-F1
#
_entry.id   AF-A0A0N8PRA5-F1
#
_cell.length_a   1.000
_cell.length_b   1.000
_cell.length_c   1.000
_cell.angle_alpha   90.00
_cell.angle_beta   90.00
_cell.angle_gamma   90.00
#
_symmetry.space_group_name_H-M   'P 1'
#
loop_
_entity.id
_entity.type
_entity.pdbx_description
1 polymer ?
#
loop_
_entity_poly.entity_id
_entity_poly.type
_entity_poly.pdbx_seq_one_letter_code
_entity_poly.pdbx_strand_id
1 'polypeptide(L)'
;MNNLFARLRPHRARLKLAAMAALALGAILLILRWGGVAQPGPLLVVGVLVFMGMMSAMAALAWWLYRSPIPGAAPAQLARSAGLYQLIVLLVGISSILSLFGAVWDAEWHQLFGSFGDDFLWPPHMLLYASFALVALFAGVGMLFLVRGASDLRRQFRADPLIGLIGLTAFYMILGVPSDQLWHALYGADLTAWSLPHVMLAACYTLIILAAMAMQLGVIPPAPWRGLRALTGRELVVAGLAGMSLSQLLLIGTIEWQGITSISNQRGDVFGQAFWDRPEWLFPAVLLAVAL
;
A
#
# COMPACT_ATOMS: atom_id res chain seq x y z
N MET A 1 -10.70 -43.58 -3.16
CA MET A 1 -9.59 -42.60 -3.08
C MET A 1 -10.03 -41.14 -3.26
N ASN A 2 -11.02 -40.81 -4.11
CA ASN A 2 -11.45 -39.43 -4.36
C ASN A 2 -12.03 -38.67 -3.12
N ASN A 3 -12.65 -39.36 -2.16
CA ASN A 3 -13.19 -38.73 -0.95
C ASN A 3 -12.14 -38.30 0.08
N LEU A 4 -10.93 -38.90 0.06
CA LEU A 4 -9.84 -38.51 0.97
C LEU A 4 -9.17 -37.20 0.52
N PHE A 5 -8.94 -37.05 -0.79
CA PHE A 5 -8.39 -35.82 -1.37
C PHE A 5 -9.34 -34.62 -1.24
N ALA A 6 -10.66 -34.85 -1.32
CA ALA A 6 -11.66 -33.81 -1.10
C ALA A 6 -11.67 -33.30 0.35
N ARG A 7 -11.46 -34.18 1.34
CA ARG A 7 -11.37 -33.80 2.77
C ARG A 7 -10.03 -33.15 3.15
N LEU A 8 -8.94 -33.46 2.44
CA LEU A 8 -7.61 -32.88 2.69
C LEU A 8 -7.44 -31.45 2.13
N ARG A 9 -8.19 -31.06 1.09
CA ARG A 9 -8.15 -29.71 0.50
C ARG A 9 -8.46 -28.57 1.51
N PRO A 10 -9.56 -28.61 2.28
CA PRO A 10 -9.85 -27.54 3.23
C PRO A 10 -8.82 -27.47 4.36
N HIS A 11 -8.27 -28.60 4.79
CA HIS A 11 -7.21 -28.64 5.80
C HIS A 11 -5.91 -27.97 5.29
N ARG A 12 -5.48 -28.31 4.07
CA ARG A 12 -4.30 -27.68 3.43
C ARG A 12 -4.50 -26.17 3.21
N ALA A 13 -5.70 -25.74 2.85
CA ALA A 13 -6.02 -24.32 2.68
C ALA A 13 -5.94 -23.55 4.02
N ARG A 14 -6.48 -24.13 5.10
CA ARG A 14 -6.38 -23.55 6.46
C ARG A 14 -4.95 -23.47 6.95
N LEU A 15 -4.15 -24.51 6.73
CA LEU A 15 -2.72 -24.50 7.09
C LEU A 15 -1.94 -23.43 6.30
N LYS A 16 -2.19 -23.29 5.00
CA LYS A 16 -1.56 -22.24 4.19
C LYS A 16 -1.93 -20.84 4.71
N LEU A 17 -3.20 -20.60 5.02
CA LEU A 17 -3.65 -19.32 5.54
C LEU A 17 -3.01 -19.02 6.91
N ALA A 18 -2.95 -20.01 7.80
CA ALA A 18 -2.30 -19.87 9.11
C ALA A 18 -0.80 -19.60 8.98
N ALA A 19 -0.12 -20.30 8.07
CA ALA A 19 1.30 -20.07 7.79
C ALA A 19 1.55 -18.67 7.23
N MET A 20 0.73 -18.21 6.27
CA MET A 20 0.83 -16.85 5.73
C MET A 20 0.59 -15.79 6.80
N ALA A 21 -0.41 -15.99 7.66
CA ALA A 21 -0.69 -15.07 8.77
C ALA A 21 0.46 -15.02 9.78
N ALA A 22 1.05 -16.18 10.11
CA ALA A 22 2.22 -16.25 10.99
C ALA A 22 3.46 -15.58 10.38
N LEU A 23 3.70 -15.77 9.08
CA LEU A 23 4.79 -15.10 8.37
C LEU A 23 4.59 -13.58 8.31
N ALA A 24 3.37 -13.13 8.02
CA ALA A 24 3.04 -11.70 8.01
C ALA A 24 3.21 -11.08 9.40
N LEU A 25 2.73 -11.75 10.45
CA LEU A 25 2.94 -11.30 11.82
C LEU A 25 4.43 -11.28 12.19
N GLY A 26 5.18 -12.31 11.83
CA GLY A 26 6.63 -12.36 12.04
C GLY A 26 7.37 -11.22 11.33
N ALA A 27 7.00 -10.92 10.08
CA ALA A 27 7.53 -9.79 9.34
C ALA A 27 7.20 -8.45 10.01
N ILE A 28 5.95 -8.23 10.43
CA ILE A 28 5.53 -7.03 11.16
C ILE A 28 6.33 -6.87 12.46
N LEU A 29 6.52 -7.96 13.23
CA LEU A 29 7.31 -7.91 14.48
C LEU A 29 8.79 -7.62 14.21
N LEU A 30 9.36 -8.14 13.13
CA LEU A 30 10.74 -7.83 12.73
C LEU A 30 10.89 -6.37 12.28
N ILE A 31 9.92 -5.87 11.51
CA ILE A 31 9.84 -4.47 11.08
C ILE A 31 9.70 -3.55 12.28
N LEU A 32 8.83 -3.87 13.24
CA LEU A 32 8.69 -3.10 14.48
C LEU A 32 9.96 -3.12 15.33
N ARG A 33 10.67 -4.26 15.36
CA ARG A 33 11.89 -4.41 16.15
C ARG A 33 13.09 -3.67 15.55
N TRP A 34 13.21 -3.65 14.22
CA TRP A 34 14.44 -3.21 13.53
C TRP A 34 14.25 -2.08 12.51
N GLY A 35 13.03 -1.84 12.03
CA GLY A 35 12.68 -0.72 11.14
C GLY A 35 11.92 0.41 11.82
N GLY A 36 11.44 0.18 13.05
CA GLY A 36 10.56 1.07 13.81
C GLY A 36 11.25 2.30 14.43
N VAL A 37 11.08 2.49 15.74
CA VAL A 37 11.56 3.68 16.46
C VAL A 37 12.84 3.44 17.23
N ALA A 38 13.69 4.46 17.32
CA ALA A 38 14.97 4.39 18.02
C ALA A 38 14.83 4.13 19.53
N GLN A 39 13.78 4.67 20.16
CA GLN A 39 13.45 4.40 21.56
C GLN A 39 11.99 3.97 21.70
N PRO A 40 11.71 2.66 21.64
CA PRO A 40 10.37 2.19 21.90
C PRO A 40 9.99 2.47 23.36
N GLY A 41 9.12 3.45 23.58
CA GLY A 41 8.55 3.75 24.89
C GLY A 41 7.62 2.64 25.40
N PRO A 42 7.17 2.71 26.67
CA PRO A 42 6.29 1.71 27.27
C PRO A 42 4.94 1.54 26.54
N LEU A 43 4.57 2.52 25.71
CA LEU A 43 3.33 2.51 24.93
C LEU A 43 3.43 1.77 23.60
N LEU A 44 4.61 1.25 23.19
CA LEU A 44 4.78 0.58 21.88
C LEU A 44 3.71 -0.47 21.62
N VAL A 45 3.40 -1.30 22.63
CA VAL A 45 2.38 -2.35 22.53
C VAL A 45 1.01 -1.76 22.20
N VAL A 46 0.67 -0.60 22.77
CA VAL A 46 -0.62 0.08 22.50
C VAL A 46 -0.71 0.48 21.03
N GLY A 47 0.34 1.07 20.46
CA GLY A 47 0.36 1.45 19.04
C GLY A 47 0.25 0.25 18.13
N VAL A 48 1.04 -0.79 18.41
CA VAL A 48 0.94 -2.04 17.66
C VAL A 48 -0.48 -2.59 17.70
N LEU A 49 -1.14 -2.58 18.86
CA LEU A 49 -2.54 -3.01 19.00
C LEU A 49 -3.52 -2.11 18.22
N VAL A 50 -3.32 -0.79 18.22
CA VAL A 50 -4.13 0.16 17.44
C VAL A 50 -4.00 -0.13 15.94
N PHE A 51 -2.77 -0.28 15.44
CA PHE A 51 -2.51 -0.63 14.04
C PHE A 51 -3.10 -1.99 13.67
N MET A 52 -2.87 -3.02 14.49
CA MET A 52 -3.45 -4.35 14.29
C MET A 52 -4.98 -4.32 14.32
N GLY A 53 -5.57 -3.49 15.17
CA GLY A 53 -7.01 -3.24 15.22
C GLY A 53 -7.53 -2.62 13.93
N MET A 54 -6.86 -1.58 13.42
CA MET A 54 -7.20 -0.94 12.15
C MET A 54 -7.08 -1.90 10.97
N MET A 55 -6.00 -2.68 10.90
CA MET A 55 -5.81 -3.72 9.88
C MET A 55 -6.90 -4.80 9.96
N SER A 56 -7.26 -5.23 11.17
CA SER A 56 -8.33 -6.21 11.39
C SER A 56 -9.70 -5.67 10.97
N ALA A 57 -9.98 -4.40 11.26
CA ALA A 57 -11.20 -3.72 10.83
C ALA A 57 -11.27 -3.63 9.29
N MET A 58 -10.18 -3.29 8.63
CA MET A 58 -10.13 -3.28 7.16
C MET A 58 -10.27 -4.67 6.56
N ALA A 59 -9.64 -5.69 7.16
CA ALA A 59 -9.79 -7.08 6.71
C ALA A 59 -11.24 -7.56 6.87
N ALA A 60 -11.90 -7.21 7.98
CA ALA A 60 -13.31 -7.52 8.20
C ALA A 60 -14.21 -6.79 7.20
N LEU A 61 -13.94 -5.50 6.92
CA LEU A 61 -14.65 -4.71 5.91
C LEU A 61 -14.46 -5.30 4.51
N ALA A 62 -13.23 -5.66 4.13
CA ALA A 62 -12.92 -6.33 2.87
C ALA A 62 -13.66 -7.66 2.76
N TRP A 63 -13.63 -8.48 3.81
CA TRP A 63 -14.39 -9.74 3.84
C TRP A 63 -15.89 -9.50 3.66
N TRP A 64 -16.45 -8.50 4.36
CA TRP A 64 -17.86 -8.15 4.26
C TRP A 64 -18.24 -7.71 2.84
N LEU A 65 -17.43 -6.84 2.22
CA LEU A 65 -17.64 -6.34 0.85
C LEU A 65 -17.53 -7.47 -0.19
N TYR A 66 -16.45 -8.24 -0.15
CA TYR A 66 -16.10 -9.16 -1.24
C TYR A 66 -16.59 -10.60 -1.06
N ARG A 67 -16.74 -11.09 0.17
CA ARG A 67 -16.89 -12.52 0.45
C ARG A 67 -18.11 -12.89 1.28
N SER A 68 -18.67 -11.96 2.07
CA SER A 68 -19.84 -12.28 2.90
C SER A 68 -21.03 -12.79 2.06
N PRO A 69 -21.88 -13.68 2.58
CA PRO A 69 -23.07 -14.12 1.86
C PRO A 69 -23.99 -12.92 1.52
N ILE A 70 -24.51 -12.88 0.29
CA ILE A 70 -25.55 -11.93 -0.12
C ILE A 70 -26.80 -12.75 -0.51
N PRO A 71 -27.98 -12.44 0.03
CA PRO A 71 -29.23 -13.06 -0.39
C PRO A 71 -29.57 -12.73 -1.85
N GLY A 72 -30.08 -13.70 -2.60
CA GLY A 72 -30.53 -13.53 -3.99
C GLY A 72 -29.46 -13.81 -5.05
N ALA A 73 -29.77 -13.50 -6.32
CA ALA A 73 -28.91 -13.80 -7.45
C ALA A 73 -27.53 -13.12 -7.35
N ALA A 74 -26.51 -13.75 -7.96
CA ALA A 74 -25.19 -13.16 -8.09
C ALA A 74 -25.27 -11.80 -8.82
N PRO A 75 -24.42 -10.82 -8.47
CA PRO A 75 -24.40 -9.54 -9.16
C PRO A 75 -24.16 -9.79 -10.66
N ALA A 76 -25.02 -9.21 -11.50
CA ALA A 76 -24.83 -9.27 -12.95
C ALA A 76 -23.51 -8.59 -13.31
N GLN A 77 -22.77 -9.19 -14.23
CA GLN A 77 -21.55 -8.58 -14.75
C GLN A 77 -21.97 -7.40 -15.63
N LEU A 78 -21.75 -6.18 -15.14
CA LEU A 78 -22.13 -4.98 -15.87
C LEU A 78 -21.20 -4.76 -17.06
N ALA A 79 -21.75 -4.35 -18.20
CA ALA A 79 -20.97 -3.99 -19.37
C ALA A 79 -20.09 -2.77 -19.02
N ARG A 80 -18.77 -2.94 -19.14
CA ARG A 80 -17.78 -1.92 -18.74
C ARG A 80 -17.45 -1.02 -19.92
N SER A 81 -17.46 0.28 -19.70
CA SER A 81 -16.96 1.25 -20.68
C SER A 81 -15.43 1.28 -20.62
N ALA A 82 -14.79 0.83 -21.70
CA ALA A 82 -13.34 0.87 -21.83
C ALA A 82 -12.78 2.30 -21.70
N GLY A 83 -13.50 3.29 -22.22
CA GLY A 83 -13.12 4.70 -22.12
C GLY A 83 -13.16 5.23 -20.68
N LEU A 84 -14.19 4.86 -19.92
CA LEU A 84 -14.29 5.26 -18.52
C LEU A 84 -13.24 4.57 -17.64
N TYR A 85 -12.98 3.28 -17.86
CA TYR A 85 -11.86 2.56 -17.23
C TYR A 85 -10.54 3.30 -17.47
N GLN A 86 -10.24 3.62 -18.73
CA GLN A 86 -9.02 4.30 -19.09
C GLN A 86 -8.92 5.69 -18.44
N LEU A 87 -10.01 6.45 -18.40
CA LEU A 87 -10.04 7.76 -17.72
C LEU A 87 -9.73 7.63 -16.22
N ILE A 88 -10.41 6.71 -15.52
CA ILE A 88 -10.19 6.49 -14.09
C ILE A 88 -8.75 6.04 -13.82
N VAL A 89 -8.21 5.12 -14.62
CA VAL A 89 -6.82 4.68 -14.52
C VAL A 89 -5.84 5.84 -14.68
N LEU A 90 -6.05 6.72 -15.67
CA LEU A 90 -5.19 7.88 -15.88
C LEU A 90 -5.25 8.86 -14.71
N LEU A 91 -6.45 9.12 -14.18
CA LEU A 91 -6.64 10.01 -13.03
C LEU A 91 -5.99 9.45 -11.76
N VAL A 92 -6.19 8.15 -11.47
CA VAL A 92 -5.50 7.45 -10.38
C VAL A 92 -3.99 7.44 -10.58
N GLY A 93 -3.51 7.24 -11.81
CA GLY A 93 -2.09 7.29 -12.15
C GLY A 93 -1.48 8.67 -11.91
N ILE A 94 -2.16 9.75 -12.29
CA ILE A 94 -1.72 11.12 -12.01
C ILE A 94 -1.67 11.38 -10.50
N SER A 95 -2.71 11.01 -9.75
CA SER A 95 -2.69 11.11 -8.29
C SER A 95 -1.55 10.30 -7.68
N SER A 96 -1.25 9.14 -8.26
CA SER A 96 -0.14 8.31 -7.82
C SER A 96 1.18 9.03 -8.03
N ILE A 97 1.43 9.65 -9.20
CA ILE A 97 2.63 10.47 -9.44
C ILE A 97 2.79 11.57 -8.38
N LEU A 98 1.70 12.27 -8.03
CA LEU A 98 1.73 13.31 -7.00
C LEU A 98 2.15 12.75 -5.64
N SER A 99 1.65 11.56 -5.29
CA SER A 99 2.05 10.88 -4.05
C SER A 99 3.53 10.48 -4.05
N LEU A 100 4.05 9.96 -5.17
CA LEU A 100 5.46 9.55 -5.27
C LEU A 100 6.37 10.77 -5.15
N PHE A 101 6.02 11.86 -5.84
CA PHE A 101 6.74 13.12 -5.71
C PHE A 101 6.64 13.68 -4.28
N GLY A 102 5.45 13.64 -3.68
CA GLY A 102 5.23 14.04 -2.29
C GLY A 102 6.10 13.26 -1.32
N ALA A 103 6.22 11.94 -1.48
CA ALA A 103 7.04 11.10 -0.61
C ALA A 103 8.55 11.38 -0.73
N VAL A 104 9.05 11.61 -1.96
CA VAL A 104 10.45 12.02 -2.16
C VAL A 104 10.69 13.41 -1.56
N TRP A 105 9.78 14.35 -1.83
CA TRP A 105 9.87 15.70 -1.30
C TRP A 105 9.86 15.69 0.23
N ASP A 106 8.98 14.90 0.84
CA ASP A 106 8.87 14.74 2.28
C ASP A 106 10.18 14.30 2.93
N ALA A 107 10.78 13.22 2.40
CA ALA A 107 12.02 12.69 2.93
C ALA A 107 13.19 13.67 2.83
N GLU A 108 13.31 14.40 1.72
CA GLU A 108 14.33 15.45 1.57
C GLU A 108 14.04 16.64 2.49
N TRP A 109 12.76 16.97 2.71
CA TRP A 109 12.35 18.06 3.58
C TRP A 109 12.68 17.77 5.05
N HIS A 110 12.42 16.55 5.51
CA HIS A 110 12.83 16.09 6.84
C HIS A 110 14.36 16.15 7.02
N GLN A 111 15.13 15.82 5.98
CA GLN A 111 16.60 15.93 6.04
C GLN A 111 17.09 17.38 6.15
N LEU A 112 16.44 18.31 5.43
CA LEU A 112 16.87 19.71 5.39
C LEU A 112 16.46 20.50 6.63
N PHE A 113 15.26 20.25 7.16
CA PHE A 113 14.65 21.09 8.20
C PHE A 113 14.56 20.43 9.57
N GLY A 114 14.71 19.10 9.65
CA GLY A 114 14.94 18.38 10.89
C GLY A 114 13.89 18.62 11.99
N SER A 115 12.71 18.03 11.85
CA SER A 115 11.85 17.72 12.99
C SER A 115 10.81 16.67 12.61
N PHE A 116 10.32 15.93 13.62
CA PHE A 116 9.10 15.14 13.57
C PHE A 116 8.18 15.66 14.70
N GLY A 117 6.89 15.87 14.43
CA GLY A 117 5.90 16.24 15.45
C GLY A 117 5.12 17.54 15.20
N ASP A 118 5.75 18.57 14.61
CA ASP A 118 5.09 19.81 14.14
C ASP A 118 5.07 19.91 12.60
N ASP A 119 5.24 18.76 11.96
CA ASP A 119 5.33 18.54 10.52
C ASP A 119 3.98 18.26 9.87
N PHE A 120 2.92 18.01 10.64
CA PHE A 120 1.62 17.53 10.13
C PHE A 120 1.09 18.32 8.93
N LEU A 121 1.30 19.64 8.91
CA LEU A 121 0.86 20.52 7.82
C LEU A 121 1.98 20.98 6.86
N TRP A 122 3.11 20.30 6.85
CA TRP A 122 4.20 20.63 5.95
C TRP A 122 3.77 20.53 4.48
N PRO A 123 4.35 21.36 3.59
CA PRO A 123 4.05 21.33 2.18
C PRO A 123 4.09 19.93 1.52
N PRO A 124 5.10 19.06 1.75
CA PRO A 124 5.09 17.69 1.23
C PRO A 124 3.91 16.85 1.74
N HIS A 125 3.60 16.92 3.03
CA HIS A 125 2.44 16.25 3.63
C HIS A 125 1.12 16.71 3.00
N MET A 126 0.95 18.02 2.75
CA MET A 126 -0.24 18.52 2.06
C MET A 126 -0.41 17.92 0.66
N LEU A 127 0.69 17.75 -0.08
CA LEU A 127 0.66 17.12 -1.38
C LEU A 127 0.29 15.62 -1.28
N LEU A 128 0.85 14.92 -0.29
CA LEU A 128 0.50 13.53 0.01
C LEU A 128 -0.99 13.39 0.33
N TYR A 129 -1.52 14.20 1.24
CA TYR A 129 -2.94 14.16 1.63
C TYR A 129 -3.85 14.46 0.45
N ALA A 130 -3.51 15.48 -0.36
CA ALA A 130 -4.25 15.80 -1.58
C ALA A 130 -4.23 14.62 -2.56
N SER A 131 -3.09 13.96 -2.73
CA SER A 131 -2.98 12.79 -3.60
C SER A 131 -3.87 11.62 -3.14
N PHE A 132 -3.91 11.33 -1.83
CA PHE A 132 -4.75 10.27 -1.26
C PHE A 132 -6.23 10.59 -1.42
N ALA A 133 -6.62 11.84 -1.16
CA ALA A 133 -7.98 12.32 -1.35
C ALA A 133 -8.42 12.23 -2.82
N LEU A 134 -7.54 12.56 -3.76
CA LEU A 134 -7.82 12.43 -5.20
C LEU A 134 -8.00 10.97 -5.62
N VAL A 135 -7.17 10.04 -5.15
CA VAL A 135 -7.37 8.60 -5.44
C VAL A 135 -8.71 8.13 -4.89
N ALA A 136 -9.06 8.49 -3.65
CA ALA A 136 -10.34 8.13 -3.05
C ALA A 136 -11.53 8.72 -3.82
N LEU A 137 -11.42 9.99 -4.25
CA LEU A 137 -12.41 10.66 -5.08
C LEU A 137 -12.60 9.93 -6.41
N PHE A 138 -11.52 9.64 -7.13
CA PHE A 138 -11.60 8.97 -8.43
C PHE A 138 -12.08 7.53 -8.32
N ALA A 139 -11.74 6.83 -7.23
CA ALA A 139 -12.32 5.52 -6.93
C ALA A 139 -13.83 5.62 -6.69
N GLY A 140 -14.27 6.61 -5.91
CA GLY A 140 -15.69 6.88 -5.66
C GLY A 140 -16.47 7.24 -6.93
N VAL A 141 -15.90 8.10 -7.78
CA VAL A 141 -16.46 8.41 -9.11
C VAL A 141 -16.49 7.16 -9.97
N GLY A 142 -15.42 6.37 -10.01
CA GLY A 142 -15.39 5.09 -10.72
C GLY A 142 -16.51 4.16 -10.27
N MET A 143 -16.69 3.97 -8.96
CA MET A 143 -17.79 3.21 -8.38
C MET A 143 -19.16 3.78 -8.78
N LEU A 144 -19.34 5.09 -8.72
CA LEU A 144 -20.60 5.74 -9.06
C LEU A 144 -20.97 5.57 -10.53
N PHE A 145 -20.03 5.44 -11.45
CA PHE A 145 -20.30 5.38 -12.90
C PHE A 145 -20.14 3.99 -13.51
N LEU A 146 -19.25 3.14 -13.00
CA LEU A 146 -18.97 1.80 -13.56
C LEU A 146 -19.92 0.72 -13.06
N VAL A 147 -20.44 0.86 -11.83
CA VAL A 147 -21.32 -0.14 -11.21
C VAL A 147 -22.71 0.39 -10.92
N ARG A 148 -23.15 1.35 -11.74
CA ARG A 148 -24.53 1.89 -11.72
C ARG A 148 -25.54 0.76 -11.86
N GLY A 149 -26.53 0.73 -10.98
CA GLY A 149 -27.61 -0.25 -11.00
C GLY A 149 -27.42 -1.44 -10.06
N ALA A 150 -26.25 -1.60 -9.41
CA ALA A 150 -26.13 -2.54 -8.30
C ALA A 150 -26.86 -2.02 -7.05
N SER A 151 -27.70 -2.86 -6.46
CA SER A 151 -28.66 -2.47 -5.41
C SER A 151 -28.06 -2.15 -4.04
N ASP A 152 -26.82 -2.57 -3.79
CA ASP A 152 -26.13 -2.32 -2.52
C ASP A 152 -24.60 -2.28 -2.72
N LEU A 153 -23.89 -1.78 -1.69
CA LEU A 153 -22.44 -1.59 -1.71
C LEU A 153 -21.66 -2.88 -1.96
N ARG A 154 -22.08 -4.01 -1.38
CA ARG A 154 -21.38 -5.30 -1.56
C ARG A 154 -21.51 -5.77 -3.01
N ARG A 155 -22.68 -5.58 -3.63
CA ARG A 155 -22.89 -5.88 -5.04
C ARG A 155 -22.10 -4.97 -5.96
N GLN A 156 -21.97 -3.68 -5.62
CA GLN A 156 -21.12 -2.74 -6.35
C GLN A 156 -19.65 -3.19 -6.34
N PHE A 157 -19.10 -3.47 -5.15
CA PHE A 157 -17.72 -3.97 -4.99
C PHE A 157 -17.47 -5.30 -5.69
N ARG A 158 -18.49 -6.15 -5.88
CA ARG A 158 -18.35 -7.43 -6.58
C ARG A 158 -18.56 -7.34 -8.09
N ALA A 159 -19.32 -6.35 -8.56
CA ALA A 159 -19.50 -6.09 -9.99
C ALA A 159 -18.19 -5.56 -10.62
N ASP A 160 -17.44 -4.76 -9.85
CA ASP A 160 -16.12 -4.28 -10.22
C ASP A 160 -15.16 -4.32 -9.03
N PRO A 161 -14.46 -5.45 -8.82
CA PRO A 161 -13.61 -5.62 -7.66
C PRO A 161 -12.35 -4.77 -7.67
N LEU A 162 -11.89 -4.34 -8.85
CA LEU A 162 -10.65 -3.57 -8.97
C LEU A 162 -10.85 -2.12 -8.54
N ILE A 163 -11.91 -1.47 -9.01
CA ILE A 163 -12.23 -0.10 -8.56
C ILE A 163 -12.64 -0.07 -7.08
N GLY A 164 -13.33 -1.11 -6.60
CA GLY A 164 -13.59 -1.30 -5.18
C GLY A 164 -12.30 -1.44 -4.37
N LEU A 165 -11.29 -2.15 -4.90
CA LEU A 165 -10.02 -2.37 -4.20
C LEU A 165 -9.24 -1.07 -4.09
N ILE A 166 -9.20 -0.29 -5.17
CA ILE A 166 -8.61 1.06 -5.16
C ILE A 166 -9.31 1.92 -4.10
N GLY A 167 -10.65 1.94 -4.07
CA GLY A 167 -11.41 2.74 -3.11
C GLY A 167 -11.19 2.32 -1.65
N LEU A 168 -11.19 1.02 -1.36
CA LEU A 168 -10.94 0.50 -0.01
C LEU A 168 -9.51 0.79 0.46
N THR A 169 -8.55 0.66 -0.45
CA THR A 169 -7.14 0.90 -0.15
C THR A 169 -6.85 2.39 0.04
N ALA A 170 -7.44 3.25 -0.79
CA ALA A 170 -7.37 4.70 -0.62
C ALA A 170 -8.02 5.17 0.68
N PHE A 171 -9.15 4.55 1.08
CA PHE A 171 -9.77 4.80 2.37
C PHE A 171 -8.81 4.48 3.53
N TYR A 172 -8.10 3.35 3.48
CA TYR A 172 -7.09 3.04 4.48
C TYR A 172 -5.93 4.04 4.47
N MET A 173 -5.44 4.48 3.31
CA MET A 173 -4.39 5.51 3.25
C MET A 173 -4.79 6.82 3.93
N ILE A 174 -6.06 7.23 3.80
CA ILE A 174 -6.59 8.41 4.50
C ILE A 174 -6.60 8.18 6.02
N LEU A 175 -6.95 6.98 6.49
CA LEU A 175 -6.82 6.62 7.91
C LEU A 175 -5.36 6.53 8.38
N GLY A 176 -4.43 6.28 7.45
CA GLY A 176 -2.99 6.30 7.70
C GLY A 176 -2.49 7.65 8.19
N VAL A 177 -3.04 8.77 7.67
CA VAL A 177 -2.63 10.13 8.05
C VAL A 177 -2.71 10.40 9.56
N PRO A 178 -3.87 10.27 10.24
CA PRO A 178 -3.92 10.44 11.69
C PRO A 178 -3.20 9.32 12.45
N SER A 179 -3.05 8.13 11.85
CA SER A 179 -2.33 7.01 12.47
C SER A 179 -0.83 7.27 12.55
N ASP A 180 -0.28 7.92 11.53
CA ASP A 180 1.12 8.34 11.43
C ASP A 180 1.44 9.45 12.43
N GLN A 181 0.59 10.48 12.51
CA GLN A 181 0.72 11.51 13.53
C GLN A 181 0.67 10.92 14.95
N LEU A 182 -0.25 9.98 15.20
CA LEU A 182 -0.34 9.30 16.49
C LEU A 182 0.91 8.45 16.77
N TRP A 183 1.46 7.80 15.74
CA TRP A 183 2.70 7.03 15.86
C TRP A 183 3.85 7.95 16.31
N HIS A 184 4.06 9.07 15.64
CA HIS A 184 5.10 10.02 16.01
C HIS A 184 4.88 10.64 17.40
N ALA A 185 3.63 10.95 17.76
CA ALA A 185 3.30 11.49 19.08
C ALA A 185 3.58 10.50 20.23
N LEU A 186 3.44 9.19 19.98
CA LEU A 186 3.62 8.16 21.00
C LEU A 186 5.05 7.59 21.04
N TYR A 187 5.75 7.55 19.91
CA TYR A 187 7.01 6.82 19.74
C TYR A 187 8.19 7.69 19.28
N GLY A 188 7.92 8.92 18.86
CA GLY A 188 8.92 9.84 18.33
C GLY A 188 9.20 9.63 16.84
N ALA A 189 10.33 10.16 16.40
CA ALA A 189 10.79 10.09 15.02
C ALA A 189 11.06 8.64 14.60
N ASP A 190 10.80 8.36 13.33
CA ASP A 190 11.14 7.08 12.73
C ASP A 190 12.65 6.89 12.63
N LEU A 191 13.11 5.66 12.85
CA LEU A 191 14.50 5.31 12.61
C LEU A 191 14.81 5.29 11.11
N THR A 192 13.85 4.79 10.32
CA THR A 192 13.95 4.62 8.86
C THR A 192 12.55 4.63 8.24
N ALA A 193 12.47 4.65 6.91
CA ALA A 193 11.20 4.47 6.19
C ALA A 193 10.56 3.07 6.36
N TRP A 194 11.20 2.15 7.08
CA TRP A 194 10.62 0.85 7.44
C TRP A 194 9.76 0.90 8.70
N SER A 195 9.37 2.07 9.19
CA SER A 195 8.37 2.13 10.25
C SER A 195 7.04 1.53 9.80
N LEU A 196 6.24 1.07 10.76
CA LEU A 196 4.98 0.39 10.46
C LEU A 196 4.00 1.28 9.64
N PRO A 197 3.80 2.58 9.94
CA PRO A 197 2.97 3.45 9.11
C PRO A 197 3.43 3.50 7.65
N HIS A 198 4.73 3.72 7.42
CA HIS A 198 5.31 3.85 6.08
C HIS A 198 5.22 2.58 5.24
N VAL A 199 5.53 1.41 5.83
CA VAL A 199 5.39 0.12 5.13
C VAL A 199 3.94 -0.13 4.73
N MET A 200 2.99 0.22 5.60
CA MET A 200 1.56 0.08 5.31
C MET A 200 1.10 1.04 4.20
N LEU A 201 1.55 2.30 4.22
CA LEU A 201 1.26 3.26 3.16
C LEU A 201 1.86 2.81 1.81
N ALA A 202 3.11 2.34 1.81
CA ALA A 202 3.78 1.81 0.63
C ALA A 202 3.06 0.58 0.05
N ALA A 203 2.60 -0.34 0.92
CA ALA A 203 1.81 -1.50 0.49
C ALA A 203 0.47 -1.07 -0.13
N CYS A 204 -0.23 -0.11 0.47
CA CYS A 204 -1.49 0.41 -0.05
C CYS A 204 -1.32 1.08 -1.41
N TYR A 205 -0.29 1.93 -1.52
CA TYR A 205 0.04 2.60 -2.76
C TYR A 205 0.38 1.59 -3.87
N THR A 206 1.17 0.56 -3.56
CA THR A 206 1.48 -0.55 -4.48
C THR A 206 0.21 -1.27 -4.94
N LEU A 207 -0.70 -1.60 -4.00
CA LEU A 207 -1.97 -2.25 -4.33
C LEU A 207 -2.86 -1.40 -5.25
N ILE A 208 -2.91 -0.08 -5.04
CA ILE A 208 -3.64 0.86 -5.90
C ILE A 208 -3.09 0.83 -7.33
N ILE A 209 -1.77 0.92 -7.48
CA ILE A 209 -1.13 0.90 -8.81
C ILE A 209 -1.35 -0.45 -9.50
N LEU A 210 -1.19 -1.56 -8.79
CA LEU A 210 -1.42 -2.90 -9.34
C LEU A 210 -2.90 -3.11 -9.76
N ALA A 211 -3.85 -2.59 -8.97
CA ALA A 211 -5.26 -2.64 -9.32
C ALA A 211 -5.58 -1.78 -10.56
N ALA A 212 -5.02 -0.56 -10.64
CA ALA A 212 -5.15 0.30 -11.81
C ALA A 212 -4.51 -0.32 -13.07
N MET A 213 -3.35 -0.96 -12.91
CA MET A 213 -2.69 -1.70 -13.98
C MET A 213 -3.53 -2.88 -14.47
N ALA A 214 -4.14 -3.64 -13.56
CA ALA A 214 -5.06 -4.72 -13.90
C ALA A 214 -6.32 -4.20 -14.63
N MET A 215 -6.86 -3.04 -14.22
CA MET A 215 -7.97 -2.39 -14.94
C MET A 215 -7.56 -2.02 -16.36
N GLN A 216 -6.36 -1.45 -16.53
CA GLN A 216 -5.83 -1.05 -17.84
C GLN A 216 -5.61 -2.25 -18.76
N LEU A 217 -5.03 -3.33 -18.23
CA LEU A 217 -4.86 -4.58 -18.97
C LEU A 217 -6.22 -5.16 -19.43
N GLY A 218 -7.26 -4.99 -18.62
CA GLY A 218 -8.62 -5.46 -18.96
C GLY A 218 -9.26 -4.78 -20.17
N VAL A 219 -8.73 -3.64 -20.65
CA VAL A 219 -9.23 -2.92 -21.84
C VAL A 219 -8.30 -3.04 -23.05
N ILE A 220 -7.20 -3.80 -22.93
CA ILE A 220 -6.25 -4.07 -24.01
C ILE A 220 -6.61 -5.43 -24.62
N PRO A 221 -6.91 -5.51 -25.93
CA PRO A 221 -7.13 -6.78 -26.59
C PRO A 221 -5.87 -7.66 -26.55
N PRO A 222 -6.01 -8.99 -26.36
CA PRO A 222 -4.88 -9.91 -26.47
C PRO A 222 -4.21 -9.78 -27.85
N ALA A 223 -2.90 -9.60 -27.87
CA ALA A 223 -2.11 -9.48 -29.09
C ALA A 223 -0.75 -10.18 -28.92
N PRO A 224 -0.15 -10.72 -30.00
CA PRO A 224 1.23 -11.21 -29.95
C PRO A 224 2.20 -10.05 -29.69
N TRP A 225 3.44 -10.35 -29.29
CA TRP A 225 4.49 -9.34 -29.18
C TRP A 225 4.78 -8.71 -30.54
N ARG A 226 4.68 -7.37 -30.60
CA ARG A 226 4.87 -6.58 -31.84
C ARG A 226 6.16 -5.74 -31.83
N GLY A 227 6.99 -5.87 -30.79
CA GLY A 227 8.18 -5.02 -30.60
C GLY A 227 7.86 -3.69 -29.91
N LEU A 228 8.90 -3.03 -29.36
CA LEU A 228 8.78 -1.77 -28.61
C LEU A 228 8.23 -0.61 -29.46
N ARG A 229 8.51 -0.59 -30.77
CA ARG A 229 8.05 0.47 -31.70
C ARG A 229 6.56 0.39 -31.99
N ALA A 230 5.91 -0.73 -31.70
CA ALA A 230 4.50 -0.97 -31.96
C ALA A 230 3.62 -0.80 -30.71
N LEU A 231 4.19 -0.33 -29.59
CA LEU A 231 3.44 -0.08 -28.36
C LEU A 231 2.39 1.01 -28.59
N THR A 232 1.17 0.70 -28.18
CA THR A 232 0.03 1.61 -28.16
C THR A 232 0.07 2.48 -26.91
N GLY A 233 -0.63 3.62 -26.94
CA GLY A 233 -0.77 4.46 -25.75
C GLY A 233 -1.33 3.71 -24.53
N ARG A 234 -2.19 2.71 -24.73
CA ARG A 234 -2.72 1.89 -23.62
C ARG A 234 -1.65 1.00 -23.00
N GLU A 235 -0.78 0.39 -23.81
CA GLU A 235 0.35 -0.41 -23.34
C GLU A 235 1.40 0.48 -22.65
N LEU A 236 1.61 1.72 -23.13
CA LEU A 236 2.48 2.69 -22.47
C LEU A 236 1.97 3.09 -21.08
N VAL A 237 0.66 3.20 -20.88
CA VAL A 237 0.07 3.43 -19.54
C VAL A 237 0.38 2.26 -18.60
N VAL A 238 0.27 1.01 -19.07
CA VAL A 238 0.63 -0.17 -18.26
C VAL A 238 2.11 -0.13 -17.88
N ALA A 239 3.00 0.16 -18.85
CA ALA A 239 4.43 0.28 -18.59
C ALA A 239 4.74 1.42 -17.60
N GLY A 240 4.05 2.55 -17.71
CA GLY A 240 4.16 3.68 -16.78
C GLY A 240 3.73 3.31 -15.36
N LEU A 241 2.59 2.63 -15.19
CA LEU A 241 2.12 2.15 -13.89
C LEU A 241 3.08 1.11 -13.29
N ALA A 242 3.58 0.17 -14.10
CA ALA A 242 4.59 -0.78 -13.66
C ALA A 242 5.87 -0.06 -13.19
N GLY A 243 6.32 0.93 -13.95
CA GLY A 243 7.44 1.80 -13.58
C GLY A 243 7.20 2.53 -12.25
N MET A 244 6.02 3.12 -12.04
CA MET A 244 5.66 3.78 -10.78
C MET A 244 5.66 2.80 -9.59
N SER A 245 5.12 1.59 -9.78
CA SER A 245 5.13 0.56 -8.73
C SER A 245 6.55 0.18 -8.34
N LEU A 246 7.43 -0.02 -9.32
CA LEU A 246 8.83 -0.33 -9.08
C LEU A 246 9.58 0.84 -8.45
N SER A 247 9.33 2.08 -8.90
CA SER A 247 9.91 3.28 -8.32
C SER A 247 9.51 3.47 -6.84
N GLN A 248 8.27 3.16 -6.47
CA GLN A 248 7.85 3.19 -5.07
C GLN A 248 8.60 2.16 -4.22
N LEU A 249 8.70 0.91 -4.72
CA LEU A 249 9.41 -0.15 -4.01
C LEU A 249 10.91 0.18 -3.87
N LEU A 250 11.51 0.76 -4.91
CA LEU A 250 12.86 1.30 -4.86
C LEU A 250 12.97 2.44 -3.85
N LEU A 251 12.03 3.38 -3.81
CA LEU A 251 12.05 4.50 -2.86
C LEU A 251 12.10 3.99 -1.42
N ILE A 252 11.13 3.16 -1.00
CA ILE A 252 11.09 2.64 0.38
C ILE A 252 12.36 1.83 0.71
N GLY A 253 12.89 1.09 -0.27
CA GLY A 253 14.09 0.27 -0.14
C GLY A 253 15.40 1.04 -0.09
N THR A 254 15.42 2.27 -0.62
CA THR A 254 16.65 3.04 -0.79
C THR A 254 16.77 4.27 0.07
N ILE A 255 15.64 4.82 0.51
CA ILE A 255 15.60 6.08 1.26
C ILE A 255 16.24 5.94 2.65
N GLU A 256 16.20 4.74 3.22
CA GLU A 256 16.98 4.36 4.40
C GLU A 256 18.49 4.62 4.22
N TRP A 257 19.01 4.47 2.99
CA TRP A 257 20.43 4.66 2.70
C TRP A 257 20.87 6.11 2.64
N GLN A 258 19.98 7.03 2.24
CA GLN A 258 20.28 8.45 2.33
C GLN A 258 20.50 8.84 3.80
N GLY A 259 19.68 8.27 4.69
CA GLY A 259 19.81 8.36 6.13
C GLY A 259 21.15 7.86 6.69
N ILE A 260 21.84 6.90 6.06
CA ILE A 260 23.15 6.44 6.56
C ILE A 260 24.16 7.57 6.64
N THR A 261 24.17 8.47 5.67
CA THR A 261 25.17 9.57 5.65
C THR A 261 24.89 10.63 6.70
N SER A 262 23.61 10.88 7.03
CA SER A 262 23.21 11.77 8.12
C SER A 262 23.40 11.09 9.49
N ILE A 263 23.00 9.83 9.62
CA ILE A 263 23.08 9.02 10.85
C ILE A 263 24.54 8.61 11.17
N SER A 264 25.41 8.43 10.18
CA SER A 264 26.83 8.12 10.41
C SER A 264 27.57 9.24 11.14
N ASN A 265 27.12 10.49 10.95
CA ASN A 265 27.65 11.65 11.66
C ASN A 265 27.05 11.81 13.08
N GLN A 266 26.03 11.03 13.41
CA GLN A 266 25.26 11.05 14.66
C GLN A 266 25.46 9.79 15.52
N ARG A 267 26.49 8.96 15.27
CA ARG A 267 26.78 7.72 16.02
C ARG A 267 26.78 7.85 17.55
N GLY A 268 27.01 9.05 18.08
CA GLY A 268 27.01 9.32 19.52
C GLY A 268 25.62 9.50 20.14
N ASP A 269 24.58 9.73 19.34
CA ASP A 269 23.22 9.84 19.83
C ASP A 269 22.45 8.51 19.72
N VAL A 270 21.27 8.50 20.32
CA VAL A 270 20.42 7.33 20.46
C VAL A 270 19.94 6.79 19.10
N PHE A 271 19.69 7.67 18.12
CA PHE A 271 19.25 7.27 16.79
C PHE A 271 20.39 6.59 16.02
N GLY A 272 21.60 7.15 16.11
CA GLY A 272 22.82 6.53 15.62
C GLY A 272 23.02 5.13 16.20
N GLN A 273 22.97 4.99 17.52
CA GLN A 273 23.15 3.70 18.20
C GLN A 273 22.09 2.68 17.77
N ALA A 274 20.80 3.04 17.84
CA ALA A 274 19.70 2.15 17.45
C ALA A 274 19.81 1.69 15.98
N PHE A 275 20.30 2.55 15.08
CA PHE A 275 20.51 2.20 13.68
C PHE A 275 21.63 1.16 13.50
N TRP A 276 22.76 1.34 14.21
CA TRP A 276 23.94 0.47 14.08
C TRP A 276 23.82 -0.84 14.88
N ASP A 277 22.93 -0.91 15.87
CA ASP A 277 22.62 -2.13 16.64
C ASP A 277 21.80 -3.17 15.85
N ARG A 278 21.36 -2.81 14.63
CA ARG A 278 20.56 -3.70 13.77
C ARG A 278 21.42 -4.82 13.17
N PRO A 279 20.85 -6.02 12.95
CA PRO A 279 21.61 -7.13 12.41
C PRO A 279 22.12 -6.83 11.01
N GLU A 280 23.38 -7.15 10.72
CA GLU A 280 24.01 -6.91 9.42
C GLU A 280 23.26 -7.58 8.25
N TRP A 281 22.55 -8.69 8.50
CA TRP A 281 21.75 -9.39 7.47
C TRP A 281 20.49 -8.63 7.06
N LEU A 282 20.02 -7.67 7.85
CA LEU A 282 18.83 -6.87 7.52
C LEU A 282 19.08 -6.06 6.24
N PHE A 283 20.31 -5.59 6.07
CA PHE A 283 20.77 -4.81 4.94
C PHE A 283 20.58 -5.54 3.59
N PRO A 284 21.16 -6.73 3.36
CA PRO A 284 20.92 -7.47 2.12
C PRO A 284 19.48 -7.97 2.01
N ALA A 285 18.76 -8.23 3.12
CA ALA A 285 17.37 -8.67 3.06
C ALA A 285 16.44 -7.58 2.51
N VAL A 286 16.61 -6.32 2.93
CA VAL A 286 15.88 -5.16 2.40
C VAL A 286 16.16 -4.96 0.91
N LEU A 287 17.44 -5.01 0.51
CA LEU A 287 17.81 -4.89 -0.91
C LEU A 287 17.21 -5.99 -1.77
N LEU A 288 17.24 -7.24 -1.29
CA LEU A 288 16.64 -8.37 -2.00
C LEU A 288 15.11 -8.27 -2.06
N ALA A 289 14.45 -7.79 -1.00
CA ALA A 289 13.00 -7.62 -0.98
C ALA A 289 12.50 -6.58 -2.00
N VAL A 290 13.35 -5.62 -2.35
CA VAL A 290 13.05 -4.55 -3.31
C VAL A 290 13.43 -4.96 -4.74
N ALA A 291 14.42 -5.84 -4.90
CA ALA A 291 14.90 -6.33 -6.19
C ALA A 291 14.09 -7.52 -6.76
N LEU A 292 13.26 -8.18 -5.92
CA LEU A 292 12.40 -9.32 -6.29
C LEU A 292 10.96 -8.89 -6.57
#